data_AF-A0A1J4WRL6-F1
#
_entry.id   AF-A0A1J4WRL6-F1
#
_cell.length_a   1.000
_cell.length_b   1.000
_cell.length_c   1.000
_cell.angle_alpha   90.00
_cell.angle_beta   90.00
_cell.angle_gamma   90.00
#
_symmetry.space_group_name_H-M   'P 1'
#
loop_
_entity.id
_entity.type
_entity.pdbx_description
1 polymer ?
#
loop_
_entity_poly.entity_id
_entity_poly.type
_entity_poly.pdbx_seq_one_letter_code
_entity_poly.pdbx_strand_id
1 'polypeptide(L)'
;MNDMRNDPKHISLILILAFLVVAVSVDRAVGAWGGDALPGVHYVSAAVRDEMPDDFSAEEELPPTRVFETVQGVLLDVCESRGYGEDCARTLLGMLWKESLNDAKAIGDGGRARGYFQIHYRLHGIPVSCAEDLRCSADWTVSYLEQNGYPRYATYAVQCHNGCNINNGYAASALRWGERKWSSPLFLERPETAMALK
;
A
#
# COMPACT_ATOMS: atom_id res chain seq x y z
N MET A 1 -60.91 17.76 -13.39
CA MET A 1 -60.10 18.69 -12.57
C MET A 1 -59.57 17.90 -11.41
N ASN A 2 -58.30 17.49 -11.47
CA ASN A 2 -57.50 17.08 -10.32
C ASN A 2 -56.03 17.28 -10.69
N ASP A 3 -55.36 17.97 -9.79
CA ASP A 3 -54.08 18.64 -9.92
C ASP A 3 -52.93 17.64 -9.78
N MET A 4 -52.07 17.51 -10.80
CA MET A 4 -50.84 16.71 -10.78
C MET A 4 -49.61 17.62 -10.85
N ARG A 5 -49.47 18.48 -9.84
CA ARG A 5 -48.24 19.24 -9.59
C ARG A 5 -47.72 18.89 -8.20
N ASN A 6 -46.78 17.95 -8.15
CA ASN A 6 -45.63 17.90 -7.24
C ASN A 6 -45.06 16.47 -7.19
N ASP A 7 -44.33 16.06 -8.24
CA ASP A 7 -43.43 14.92 -8.17
C ASP A 7 -41.98 15.43 -8.26
N PRO A 8 -41.18 15.33 -7.18
CA PRO A 8 -39.81 15.85 -7.12
C PRO A 8 -38.77 15.01 -7.90
N LYS A 9 -39.19 14.04 -8.71
CA LYS A 9 -38.27 13.12 -9.42
C LYS A 9 -37.77 13.60 -10.79
N HIS A 10 -38.14 14.81 -11.25
CA HIS A 10 -37.82 15.27 -12.61
C HIS A 10 -36.99 16.56 -12.73
N ILE A 11 -36.38 17.06 -11.65
CA ILE A 11 -35.52 18.27 -11.71
C ILE A 11 -34.09 17.91 -11.35
N SER A 12 -33.35 17.28 -12.28
CA SER A 12 -31.87 17.34 -12.36
C SER A 12 -31.32 16.59 -13.58
N LEU A 13 -31.91 16.78 -14.78
CA LEU A 13 -31.38 16.22 -16.03
C LEU A 13 -31.12 17.28 -17.12
N ILE A 14 -31.02 18.56 -16.76
CA ILE A 14 -30.81 19.68 -17.71
C ILE A 14 -29.58 20.56 -17.35
N LEU A 15 -28.74 20.14 -16.40
CA LEU A 15 -27.52 20.87 -16.00
C LEU A 15 -26.24 20.02 -16.00
N ILE A 16 -26.13 19.08 -16.94
CA ILE A 16 -24.87 18.38 -17.27
C ILE A 16 -24.67 18.41 -18.80
N LEU A 17 -24.77 19.60 -19.36
CA LEU A 17 -24.60 19.83 -20.81
C LEU A 17 -23.97 21.20 -21.05
N ALA A 18 -22.91 21.53 -20.29
CA ALA A 18 -22.09 22.73 -20.54
C ALA A 18 -20.77 22.73 -19.75
N PHE A 19 -19.99 21.64 -19.73
CA PHE A 19 -18.58 21.75 -19.34
C PHE A 19 -17.68 20.93 -20.26
N LEU A 20 -17.14 21.68 -21.23
CA LEU A 20 -15.81 21.56 -21.81
C LEU A 20 -15.37 20.20 -22.36
N VAL A 21 -15.73 20.04 -23.63
CA VAL A 21 -14.77 19.67 -24.68
C VAL A 21 -13.52 20.56 -24.57
N VAL A 22 -12.41 20.01 -24.06
CA VAL A 22 -11.06 20.40 -24.50
C VAL A 22 -10.34 19.12 -24.87
N ALA A 23 -10.37 18.83 -26.17
CA ALA A 23 -9.42 17.94 -26.80
C ALA A 23 -8.04 18.61 -26.73
N VAL A 24 -7.12 18.04 -25.94
CA VAL A 24 -5.69 18.19 -26.20
C VAL A 24 -5.18 16.86 -26.70
N SER A 25 -5.07 16.79 -28.02
CA SER A 25 -4.28 15.80 -28.74
C SER A 25 -2.82 15.95 -28.31
N VAL A 26 -2.27 14.97 -27.60
CA VAL A 26 -0.82 14.81 -27.49
C VAL A 26 -0.40 13.79 -28.53
N ASP A 27 -0.04 14.32 -29.69
CA ASP A 27 0.73 13.62 -30.71
C ASP A 27 2.15 13.33 -30.21
N ARG A 28 2.60 12.10 -30.50
CA ARG A 28 3.99 11.67 -30.75
C ARG A 28 5.10 12.00 -29.74
N ALA A 29 5.66 10.93 -29.16
CA ALA A 29 7.09 10.65 -29.31
C ALA A 29 7.37 9.14 -29.15
N VAL A 30 7.42 8.45 -30.29
CA VAL A 30 8.06 7.12 -30.41
C VAL A 30 9.56 7.37 -30.39
N GLY A 31 10.19 7.18 -29.23
CA GLY A 31 11.63 7.14 -29.09
C GLY A 31 12.12 5.71 -29.30
N ALA A 32 12.45 5.38 -30.54
CA ALA A 32 13.26 4.21 -30.87
C ALA A 32 14.70 4.45 -30.38
N TRP A 33 15.13 3.69 -29.37
CA TRP A 33 16.55 3.56 -29.01
C TRP A 33 17.00 2.16 -29.46
N GLY A 34 17.57 2.13 -30.65
CA GLY A 34 18.43 1.04 -31.12
C GLY A 34 19.89 1.45 -30.97
N GLY A 35 20.76 0.45 -30.78
CA GLY A 35 22.23 0.58 -30.75
C GLY A 35 22.75 0.99 -29.37
N ASP A 36 23.74 0.34 -28.75
CA ASP A 36 24.77 -0.53 -29.28
C ASP A 36 25.25 -1.53 -28.21
N ALA A 37 25.52 -2.75 -28.66
CA ALA A 37 26.30 -3.72 -27.90
C ALA A 37 27.76 -3.25 -27.85
N LEU A 38 28.27 -2.95 -26.65
CA LEU A 38 29.70 -2.78 -26.43
C LEU A 38 30.35 -4.13 -26.06
N PRO A 39 31.45 -4.51 -26.73
CA PRO A 39 32.21 -5.71 -26.42
C PRO A 39 33.10 -5.52 -25.18
N GLY A 40 33.48 -6.65 -24.60
CA GLY A 40 34.06 -6.77 -23.28
C GLY A 40 35.35 -5.99 -23.05
N VAL A 41 35.51 -5.60 -21.78
CA VAL A 41 36.79 -5.21 -21.21
C VAL A 41 37.02 -6.09 -20.00
N HIS A 42 37.92 -7.06 -20.15
CA HIS A 42 38.49 -7.82 -19.04
C HIS A 42 39.45 -6.91 -18.29
N TYR A 43 39.08 -6.49 -17.08
CA TYR A 43 40.05 -5.96 -16.11
C TYR A 43 40.58 -7.12 -15.26
N VAL A 44 41.77 -7.59 -15.61
CA VAL A 44 42.66 -8.34 -14.70
C VAL A 44 43.57 -7.29 -14.09
N SER A 45 43.47 -7.02 -12.80
CA SER A 45 44.46 -6.18 -12.12
C SER A 45 44.78 -6.72 -10.72
N ALA A 46 46.01 -7.23 -10.67
CA ALA A 46 46.94 -7.42 -9.57
C ALA A 46 46.42 -7.40 -8.12
N ALA A 47 46.60 -8.56 -7.48
CA ALA A 47 46.68 -8.68 -6.03
C ALA A 47 47.87 -7.87 -5.50
N VAL A 48 47.60 -6.77 -4.83
CA VAL A 48 48.53 -6.13 -3.89
C VAL A 48 48.07 -6.55 -2.50
N ARG A 49 48.83 -7.48 -1.90
CA ARG A 49 48.74 -7.78 -0.47
C ARG A 49 49.44 -6.65 0.27
N ASP A 50 48.65 -5.72 0.78
CA ASP A 50 49.11 -4.75 1.75
C ASP A 50 48.83 -5.33 3.14
N GLU A 51 49.90 -5.73 3.84
CA GLU A 51 49.82 -6.22 5.21
C GLU A 51 49.62 -5.02 6.12
N MET A 52 48.36 -4.65 6.33
CA MET A 52 47.98 -3.63 7.31
C MET A 52 48.07 -4.21 8.74
N PRO A 53 48.57 -3.42 9.70
CA PRO A 53 48.73 -3.85 11.08
C PRO A 53 47.37 -4.04 11.77
N ASP A 54 47.23 -5.18 12.45
CA ASP A 54 46.13 -5.51 13.37
C ASP A 54 46.11 -4.55 14.57
N ASP A 55 45.54 -3.35 14.39
CA ASP A 55 45.08 -2.53 15.51
C ASP A 55 43.63 -2.95 15.81
N PHE A 56 43.52 -4.04 16.58
CA PHE A 56 42.28 -4.59 17.13
C PHE A 56 41.75 -3.63 18.22
N SER A 57 41.30 -2.46 17.80
CA SER A 57 40.42 -1.61 18.60
C SER A 57 39.14 -2.40 18.81
N ALA A 58 38.94 -2.92 20.02
CA ALA A 58 37.72 -3.59 20.41
C ALA A 58 36.54 -2.63 20.18
N GLU A 59 35.83 -2.81 19.06
CA GLU A 59 34.52 -2.21 18.83
C GLU A 59 33.65 -2.72 19.97
N GLU A 60 33.41 -1.84 20.94
CA GLU A 60 32.45 -2.05 22.00
C GLU A 60 31.09 -2.25 21.32
N GLU A 61 30.70 -3.52 21.15
CA GLU A 61 29.39 -3.91 20.61
C GLU A 61 28.33 -3.28 21.50
N LEU A 62 27.83 -2.12 21.06
CA LEU A 62 26.70 -1.48 21.71
C LEU A 62 25.58 -2.51 21.77
N PRO A 63 24.92 -2.67 22.94
CA PRO A 63 23.84 -3.62 23.07
C PRO A 63 22.83 -3.37 21.94
N PRO A 64 22.36 -4.41 21.25
CA PRO A 64 21.54 -4.25 20.06
C PRO A 64 20.34 -3.37 20.41
N THR A 65 20.30 -2.18 19.84
CA THR A 65 19.19 -1.25 20.01
C THR A 65 17.94 -1.97 19.56
N ARG A 66 17.00 -2.23 20.48
CA ARG A 66 15.73 -2.88 20.14
C ARG A 66 14.95 -1.95 19.23
N VAL A 67 15.04 -2.17 17.92
CA VAL A 67 14.21 -1.48 16.93
C VAL A 67 12.82 -2.08 17.03
N PHE A 68 11.92 -1.36 17.70
CA PHE A 68 10.50 -1.69 17.68
C PHE A 68 9.98 -1.40 16.28
N GLU A 69 9.53 -2.45 15.60
CA GLU A 69 8.93 -2.34 14.29
C GLU A 69 7.50 -1.82 14.44
N THR A 70 7.23 -0.70 13.79
CA THR A 70 5.91 -0.10 13.75
C THR A 70 5.17 -0.55 12.51
N VAL A 71 3.84 -0.57 12.56
CA VAL A 71 2.99 -0.84 11.39
C VAL A 71 3.34 0.11 10.25
N GLN A 72 3.50 1.40 10.54
CA GLN A 72 3.90 2.42 9.57
C GLN A 72 5.24 2.09 8.91
N GLY A 73 6.23 1.61 9.67
CA GLY A 73 7.52 1.20 9.13
C GLY A 73 7.40 0.04 8.14
N VAL A 74 6.63 -1.00 8.48
CA VAL A 74 6.39 -2.12 7.57
C VAL A 74 5.66 -1.69 6.31
N LEU A 75 4.62 -0.85 6.45
CA LEU A 75 3.84 -0.36 5.30
C LEU A 75 4.69 0.55 4.39
N LEU A 76 5.55 1.40 4.97
CA LEU A 76 6.47 2.24 4.22
C LEU A 76 7.46 1.39 3.43
N ASP A 77 8.09 0.41 4.06
CA ASP A 77 9.05 -0.47 3.41
C ASP A 77 8.42 -1.29 2.26
N VAL A 78 7.19 -1.80 2.44
CA VAL A 78 6.43 -2.44 1.35
C VAL A 78 6.20 -1.46 0.19
N CYS A 79 5.74 -0.24 0.47
CA CYS A 79 5.47 0.75 -0.57
C CYS A 79 6.75 1.22 -1.29
N GLU A 80 7.84 1.44 -0.57
CA GLU A 80 9.15 1.83 -1.14
C GLU A 80 9.73 0.72 -2.02
N SER A 81 9.57 -0.56 -1.63
CA SER A 81 9.98 -1.70 -2.45
C SER A 81 9.26 -1.77 -3.82
N ARG A 82 8.12 -1.08 -3.95
CA ARG A 82 7.32 -0.96 -5.19
C ARG A 82 7.55 0.36 -5.94
N GLY A 83 8.47 1.20 -5.46
CA GLY A 83 8.74 2.53 -6.05
C GLY A 83 7.71 3.60 -5.66
N TYR A 84 6.89 3.34 -4.64
CA TYR A 84 6.02 4.34 -4.01
C TYR A 84 6.69 4.92 -2.76
N GLY A 85 5.98 5.80 -2.05
CA GLY A 85 6.47 6.40 -0.82
C GLY A 85 5.39 6.49 0.25
N GLU A 86 5.52 7.50 1.09
CA GLU A 86 4.67 7.73 2.25
C GLU A 86 3.17 7.78 1.93
N ASP A 87 2.76 8.36 0.80
CA ASP A 87 1.34 8.41 0.40
C ASP A 87 0.71 7.02 0.21
N CYS A 88 1.48 6.06 -0.30
CA CYS A 88 1.07 4.66 -0.38
C CYS A 88 0.94 4.06 1.02
N ALA A 89 1.93 4.27 1.88
CA ALA A 89 1.93 3.74 3.24
C ALA A 89 0.75 4.27 4.07
N ARG A 90 0.44 5.56 3.95
CA ARG A 90 -0.74 6.20 4.56
C ARG A 90 -2.04 5.62 4.01
N THR A 91 -2.12 5.39 2.70
CA THR A 91 -3.29 4.75 2.08
C THR A 91 -3.53 3.36 2.69
N LEU A 92 -2.49 2.53 2.74
CA LEU A 92 -2.57 1.19 3.35
C LEU A 92 -2.91 1.25 4.83
N LEU A 93 -2.32 2.17 5.60
CA LEU A 93 -2.61 2.35 7.02
C LEU A 93 -4.09 2.67 7.24
N GLY A 94 -4.66 3.51 6.37
CA GLY A 94 -6.07 3.85 6.37
C GLY A 94 -6.98 2.66 6.10
N MET A 95 -6.64 1.84 5.11
CA MET A 95 -7.35 0.60 4.78
C MET A 95 -7.28 -0.39 5.93
N LEU A 96 -6.07 -0.70 6.41
CA LEU A 96 -5.84 -1.60 7.55
C LEU A 96 -6.65 -1.17 8.78
N TRP A 97 -6.63 0.13 9.12
CA TRP A 97 -7.39 0.63 10.26
C TRP A 97 -8.90 0.47 10.06
N LYS A 98 -9.40 0.69 8.84
CA LYS A 98 -10.83 0.54 8.52
C LYS A 98 -11.30 -0.91 8.51
N GLU A 99 -10.44 -1.83 8.11
CA GLU A 99 -10.77 -3.24 7.94
C GLU A 99 -10.69 -4.01 9.26
N SER A 100 -9.64 -3.81 10.05
CA SER A 100 -9.34 -4.67 11.20
C SER A 100 -9.00 -3.93 12.49
N LEU A 101 -8.88 -2.59 12.46
CA LEU A 101 -8.34 -1.81 13.59
C LEU A 101 -6.94 -2.31 14.02
N ASN A 102 -6.11 -2.74 13.06
CA ASN A 102 -4.78 -3.30 13.29
C ASN A 102 -4.76 -4.68 14.00
N ASP A 103 -5.83 -5.46 13.86
CA ASP A 103 -5.91 -6.82 14.40
C ASP A 103 -5.55 -7.87 13.34
N ALA A 104 -4.38 -8.51 13.51
CA ALA A 104 -3.90 -9.61 12.68
C ALA A 104 -4.85 -10.82 12.68
N LYS A 105 -5.68 -10.99 13.71
CA LYS A 105 -6.58 -12.14 13.88
C LYS A 105 -8.04 -11.81 13.58
N ALA A 106 -8.33 -10.61 13.06
CA ALA A 106 -9.69 -10.22 12.73
C ALA A 106 -10.33 -11.18 11.72
N ILE A 107 -11.57 -11.60 12.00
CA ILE A 107 -12.34 -12.53 11.16
C ILE A 107 -13.62 -11.85 10.67
N GLY A 108 -13.74 -11.69 9.36
CA GLY A 108 -14.89 -11.06 8.70
C GLY A 108 -15.67 -12.02 7.81
N ASP A 109 -16.80 -11.53 7.29
CA ASP A 109 -17.63 -12.18 6.25
C ASP A 109 -17.96 -13.66 6.49
N GLY A 110 -18.24 -14.02 7.74
CA GLY A 110 -18.55 -15.39 8.14
C GLY A 110 -17.35 -16.34 8.06
N GLY A 111 -16.13 -15.85 8.33
CA GLY A 111 -14.90 -16.65 8.32
C GLY A 111 -14.15 -16.66 6.99
N ARG A 112 -14.64 -15.89 6.00
CA ARG A 112 -14.08 -15.85 4.65
C ARG A 112 -13.05 -14.73 4.46
N ALA A 113 -13.07 -13.70 5.29
CA ALA A 113 -12.12 -12.59 5.29
C ALA A 113 -11.23 -12.65 6.54
N ARG A 114 -9.92 -12.34 6.41
CA ARG A 114 -8.94 -12.49 7.50
C ARG A 114 -7.95 -11.34 7.58
N GLY A 115 -7.49 -11.09 8.80
CA GLY A 115 -6.31 -10.30 9.13
C GLY A 115 -6.41 -8.80 8.82
N TYR A 116 -5.24 -8.18 8.64
CA TYR A 116 -5.08 -6.72 8.65
C TYR A 116 -5.97 -5.98 7.66
N PHE A 117 -6.11 -6.52 6.45
CA PHE A 117 -6.87 -5.91 5.35
C PHE A 117 -8.18 -6.63 5.05
N GLN A 118 -8.63 -7.54 5.93
CA GLN A 118 -9.85 -8.35 5.75
C GLN A 118 -9.93 -9.00 4.36
N ILE A 119 -8.83 -9.63 3.92
CA ILE A 119 -8.75 -10.19 2.57
C ILE A 119 -9.55 -11.49 2.49
N HIS A 120 -10.38 -11.62 1.45
CA HIS A 120 -11.06 -12.87 1.10
C HIS A 120 -10.08 -13.94 0.59
N TYR A 121 -9.34 -14.55 1.51
CA TYR A 121 -8.17 -15.39 1.19
C TYR A 121 -8.45 -16.53 0.20
N ARG A 122 -9.62 -17.19 0.30
CA ARG A 122 -10.02 -18.27 -0.64
C ARG A 122 -10.34 -17.75 -2.04
N LEU A 123 -10.99 -16.58 -2.14
CA LEU A 123 -11.35 -15.98 -3.42
C LEU A 123 -10.11 -15.54 -4.19
N HIS A 124 -9.13 -15.01 -3.46
CA HIS A 124 -7.89 -14.47 -4.03
C HIS A 124 -6.72 -15.47 -4.06
N GLY A 125 -6.95 -16.71 -3.62
CA GLY A 125 -5.94 -17.76 -3.66
C GLY A 125 -4.71 -17.51 -2.77
N ILE A 126 -4.87 -16.75 -1.67
CA ILE A 126 -3.79 -16.51 -0.70
C ILE A 126 -3.97 -17.37 0.55
N PRO A 127 -2.88 -17.80 1.22
CA PRO A 127 -3.00 -18.53 2.48
C PRO A 127 -3.44 -17.60 3.61
N VAL A 128 -4.10 -18.16 4.63
CA VAL A 128 -4.50 -17.41 5.84
C VAL A 128 -3.30 -16.76 6.51
N SER A 129 -2.16 -17.45 6.56
CA SER A 129 -0.92 -16.91 7.14
C SER A 129 -0.45 -15.63 6.45
N CYS A 130 -0.67 -15.47 5.14
CA CYS A 130 -0.34 -14.24 4.44
C CYS A 130 -1.35 -13.12 4.75
N ALA A 131 -2.64 -13.45 4.86
CA ALA A 131 -3.67 -12.45 5.22
C ALA A 131 -3.48 -11.90 6.64
N GLU A 132 -2.97 -12.72 7.56
CA GLU A 132 -2.68 -12.37 8.95
C GLU A 132 -1.26 -11.82 9.17
N ASP A 133 -0.38 -11.90 8.18
CA ASP A 133 0.95 -11.29 8.19
C ASP A 133 0.92 -9.88 7.60
N LEU A 134 1.41 -8.88 8.33
CA LEU A 134 1.28 -7.48 7.92
C LEU A 134 1.98 -7.21 6.58
N ARG A 135 3.19 -7.72 6.41
CA ARG A 135 4.01 -7.46 5.22
C ARG A 135 3.43 -8.14 3.99
N CYS A 136 3.09 -9.42 4.11
CA CYS A 136 2.52 -10.22 3.03
C CYS A 136 1.16 -9.68 2.58
N SER A 137 0.26 -9.39 3.54
CA SER A 137 -1.05 -8.82 3.22
C SER A 137 -0.95 -7.42 2.63
N ALA A 138 -0.04 -6.57 3.11
CA ALA A 138 0.20 -5.24 2.54
C ALA A 138 0.72 -5.32 1.09
N ASP A 139 1.70 -6.19 0.81
CA ASP A 139 2.26 -6.39 -0.54
C ASP A 139 1.19 -6.91 -1.53
N TRP A 140 0.35 -7.84 -1.06
CA TRP A 140 -0.81 -8.30 -1.81
C TRP A 140 -1.79 -7.15 -2.07
N THR A 141 -2.12 -6.34 -1.06
CA THR A 141 -3.04 -5.21 -1.21
C THR A 141 -2.50 -4.18 -2.20
N VAL A 142 -1.22 -3.82 -2.16
CA VAL A 142 -0.62 -2.91 -3.16
C VAL A 142 -0.76 -3.50 -4.56
N SER A 143 -0.42 -4.78 -4.75
CA SER A 143 -0.58 -5.46 -6.04
C SER A 143 -2.02 -5.44 -6.55
N TYR A 144 -3.01 -5.58 -5.64
CA TYR A 144 -4.43 -5.47 -5.98
C TYR A 144 -4.82 -4.04 -6.37
N LEU A 145 -4.32 -3.02 -5.64
CA LEU A 145 -4.56 -1.61 -5.95
C LEU A 145 -3.96 -1.22 -7.31
N GLU A 146 -2.75 -1.71 -7.62
CA GLU A 146 -2.06 -1.52 -8.92
C GLU A 146 -2.93 -2.03 -10.08
N GLN A 147 -3.51 -3.23 -9.95
CA GLN A 147 -4.42 -3.81 -10.95
C GLN A 147 -5.68 -2.94 -11.17
N ASN A 148 -6.05 -2.12 -10.18
CA ASN A 148 -7.16 -1.19 -10.25
C ASN A 148 -6.72 0.27 -10.54
N GLY A 149 -5.49 0.46 -11.02
CA GLY A 149 -4.99 1.73 -11.54
C GLY A 149 -4.37 2.67 -10.50
N TYR A 150 -3.99 2.18 -9.33
CA TYR A 150 -3.13 2.92 -8.40
C TYR A 150 -1.76 3.23 -9.04
N PRO A 151 -1.16 4.42 -8.81
CA PRO A 151 -1.64 5.53 -7.97
C PRO A 151 -2.60 6.50 -8.68
N ARG A 152 -2.70 6.43 -10.02
CA ARG A 152 -3.48 7.38 -10.83
C ARG A 152 -4.96 7.44 -10.42
N TYR A 153 -5.52 6.31 -10.02
CA TYR A 153 -6.92 6.15 -9.63
C TYR A 153 -7.07 5.67 -8.18
N ALA A 154 -6.28 6.23 -7.26
CA ALA A 154 -6.21 5.77 -5.87
C ALA A 154 -7.57 5.56 -5.18
N THR A 155 -8.48 6.54 -5.24
CA THR A 155 -9.83 6.42 -4.64
C THR A 155 -10.62 5.24 -5.21
N TYR A 156 -10.55 5.01 -6.53
CA TYR A 156 -11.23 3.89 -7.18
C TYR A 156 -10.58 2.56 -6.81
N ALA A 157 -9.25 2.48 -6.84
CA ALA A 157 -8.51 1.28 -6.45
C ALA A 157 -8.81 0.87 -5.01
N VAL A 158 -8.79 1.82 -4.07
CA VAL A 158 -9.15 1.59 -2.67
C VAL A 158 -10.60 1.15 -2.54
N GLN A 159 -11.53 1.77 -3.28
CA GLN A 159 -12.94 1.34 -3.26
C GLN A 159 -13.10 -0.10 -3.73
N CYS A 160 -12.39 -0.49 -4.79
CA CYS A 160 -12.45 -1.84 -5.35
C CYS A 160 -12.00 -2.92 -4.37
N HIS A 161 -11.11 -2.62 -3.41
CA HIS A 161 -10.75 -3.56 -2.33
C HIS A 161 -11.97 -4.01 -1.51
N ASN A 162 -12.93 -3.10 -1.27
CA ASN A 162 -14.20 -3.39 -0.58
C ASN A 162 -15.36 -3.70 -1.57
N GLY A 163 -15.05 -3.88 -2.85
CA GLY A 163 -16.02 -4.09 -3.93
C GLY A 163 -16.12 -2.90 -4.87
N CYS A 164 -15.90 -3.16 -6.16
CA CYS A 164 -15.94 -2.15 -7.21
C CYS A 164 -17.35 -1.63 -7.48
N ASN A 165 -17.44 -0.35 -7.86
CA ASN A 165 -18.69 0.35 -8.21
C ASN A 165 -19.72 0.45 -7.06
N ILE A 166 -19.28 0.27 -5.82
CA ILE A 166 -20.08 0.48 -4.63
C ILE A 166 -19.85 1.91 -4.13
N ASN A 167 -20.93 2.67 -3.94
CA ASN A 167 -20.85 4.00 -3.34
C ASN A 167 -21.18 3.92 -1.84
N ASN A 168 -20.24 3.41 -1.04
CA ASN A 168 -20.38 3.28 0.41
C ASN A 168 -19.46 4.23 1.21
N GLY A 169 -18.72 5.11 0.52
CA GLY A 169 -17.79 6.06 1.14
C GLY A 169 -16.57 5.39 1.79
N TYR A 170 -16.31 4.11 1.51
CA TYR A 170 -15.19 3.35 2.08
C TYR A 170 -13.85 4.04 1.80
N ALA A 171 -13.57 4.34 0.52
CA ALA A 171 -12.29 4.92 0.12
C ALA A 171 -12.00 6.27 0.80
N ALA A 172 -13.00 7.17 0.84
CA ALA A 172 -12.87 8.44 1.54
C ALA A 172 -12.66 8.27 3.05
N SER A 173 -13.24 7.22 3.65
CA SER A 173 -13.03 6.86 5.05
C SER A 173 -11.61 6.36 5.29
N ALA A 174 -11.13 5.42 4.46
CA ALA A 174 -9.80 4.83 4.56
C ALA A 174 -8.71 5.91 4.44
N LEU A 175 -8.73 6.71 3.37
CA LEU A 175 -7.74 7.78 3.15
C LEU A 175 -7.67 8.75 4.34
N ARG A 176 -8.83 9.14 4.90
CA ARG A 176 -8.87 10.02 6.09
C ARG A 176 -8.30 9.37 7.35
N TRP A 177 -8.47 8.06 7.53
CA TRP A 177 -7.84 7.36 8.66
C TRP A 177 -6.33 7.24 8.49
N GLY A 178 -5.85 7.02 7.26
CA GLY A 178 -4.43 7.03 6.94
C GLY A 178 -3.74 8.29 7.44
N GLU A 179 -4.27 9.45 7.03
CA GLU A 179 -3.79 10.76 7.46
C GLU A 179 -3.82 10.95 8.99
N ARG A 180 -4.93 10.55 9.63
CA ARG A 180 -5.09 10.72 11.09
C ARG A 180 -4.17 9.83 11.92
N LYS A 181 -3.83 8.64 11.42
CA LYS A 181 -3.05 7.65 12.15
C LYS A 181 -1.56 7.71 11.83
N TRP A 182 -1.16 8.43 10.79
CA TRP A 182 0.24 8.48 10.37
C TRP A 182 1.18 8.97 11.48
N SER A 183 0.81 10.05 12.18
CA SER A 183 1.61 10.65 13.26
C SER A 183 1.55 9.89 14.60
N SER A 184 0.84 8.76 14.66
CA SER A 184 0.66 7.96 15.87
C SER A 184 1.14 6.53 15.62
N PRO A 185 2.45 6.26 15.80
CA PRO A 185 3.05 4.95 15.53
C PRO A 185 2.28 3.82 16.23
N LEU A 186 1.89 2.82 15.46
CA LEU A 186 1.27 1.60 15.98
C LEU A 186 2.38 0.56 16.12
N PHE A 187 2.62 0.08 17.34
CA PHE A 187 3.62 -0.94 17.58
C PHE A 187 3.06 -2.32 17.28
N LEU A 188 3.86 -3.18 16.63
CA LEU A 188 3.51 -4.58 16.45
C LEU A 188 3.66 -5.32 17.78
N GLU A 189 2.63 -6.04 18.19
CA GLU A 189 2.72 -6.96 19.32
C GLU A 189 3.61 -8.14 18.93
N ARG A 190 4.91 -8.06 19.25
CA ARG A 190 5.77 -9.24 19.13
C ARG A 190 5.45 -10.18 20.30
N PRO A 191 5.13 -11.47 20.04
CA PRO A 191 4.85 -12.43 21.10
C PRO A 191 6.04 -12.59 22.06
N GLU A 192 7.25 -12.36 21.58
CA GLU A 192 8.51 -12.46 22.31
C GLU A 192 8.65 -11.39 23.40
N THR A 193 8.15 -10.17 23.14
CA THR A 193 8.19 -9.07 24.12
C THR A 193 7.18 -9.23 25.24
N ALA A 194 6.11 -9.99 25.05
CA ALA A 194 5.09 -10.21 26.08
C ALA A 194 5.60 -11.12 27.23
N MET A 195 6.62 -11.94 26.99
CA MET A 195 7.17 -12.85 28.00
C MET A 195 8.20 -12.20 28.93
N ALA A 196 8.75 -11.04 28.59
CA ALA A 196 9.83 -10.40 29.36
C ALA A 196 9.33 -9.43 30.46
N LEU A 197 8.02 -9.33 30.66
CA LEU A 197 7.38 -8.40 31.61
C LEU A 197 6.56 -9.11 32.72
N LYS A 198 6.82 -10.39 32.97
CA LYS A 198 6.29 -11.12 34.13
C LYS A 198 7.42 -11.46 35.10
#